data_AF-A0A7S3E3T5-F1
#
_entry.id   AF-A0A7S3E3T5-F1
#
_cell.length_a   1.000
_cell.length_b   1.000
_cell.length_c   1.000
_cell.angle_alpha   90.00
_cell.angle_beta   90.00
_cell.angle_gamma   90.00
#
_symmetry.space_group_name_H-M   'P 1'
#
loop_
_entity.id
_entity.type
_entity.pdbx_description
1 polymer ?
#
loop_
_entity_poly.entity_id
_entity_poly.type
_entity_poly.pdbx_seq_one_letter_code
_entity_poly.pdbx_strand_id
1 'polypeptide(L)'
;MVLVSLITWAARKSLHKQDYSFDEQLEEASAKGGGLLELTRPQQYLVLGFKDRNLEARFLDGLARVSQPRILLGYIMALLMVFVGRFINDTIDYVITIRFTDYRPEPFLYVLPSLLGILVFGMGLVATLVIMKRESFQQKRVVLAIVEASFFLYTVIVSVDVCLNISEWNSYEDNKPLYWWLFMSFYELFPYTCLFFQNLPGYQIAGNMFLLGLIVYVIAPLNNDIIGDQKDVVQQRCRGELVLYKDPLNSDPEGEQLCMTLLEFEQWIWPPLIVGLAGFALLIVSFIIEQANRRAFFTKCCLDALNRKQRKDQEDLLYSIFPKDVARQLIEKQSSEKKEGTAKDESKSFNSSSTSITLFRQKTVARMHQNVTILFTDTVGFTAMS
;
A
#
# COMPACT_ATOMS: atom_id res chain seq x y z
N MET A 1 10.11 -0.33 -10.01
CA MET A 1 11.03 -1.27 -9.33
C MET A 1 12.44 -0.68 -9.08
N VAL A 2 12.73 0.59 -9.43
CA VAL A 2 14.10 0.92 -9.86
C VAL A 2 14.93 1.75 -8.87
N LEU A 3 14.35 2.56 -7.97
CA LEU A 3 15.20 3.36 -7.05
C LEU A 3 15.03 2.93 -5.60
N VAL A 4 13.85 3.09 -5.00
CA VAL A 4 13.65 2.70 -3.59
C VAL A 4 13.65 1.18 -3.44
N SER A 5 13.03 0.44 -4.35
CA SER A 5 13.05 -1.02 -4.38
C SER A 5 14.47 -1.57 -4.67
N LEU A 6 15.29 -0.83 -5.41
CA LEU A 6 16.66 -1.22 -5.79
C LEU A 6 17.68 -0.82 -4.70
N ILE A 7 17.49 0.33 -4.04
CA ILE A 7 18.18 0.74 -2.82
C ILE A 7 17.84 -0.21 -1.68
N THR A 8 16.57 -0.54 -1.48
CA THR A 8 16.17 -1.52 -0.46
C THR A 8 16.63 -2.92 -0.81
N TRP A 9 16.78 -3.29 -2.08
CA TRP A 9 17.38 -4.56 -2.50
C TRP A 9 18.90 -4.59 -2.29
N ALA A 10 19.61 -3.53 -2.65
CA ALA A 10 21.06 -3.39 -2.49
C ALA A 10 21.47 -3.24 -1.02
N ALA A 11 20.76 -2.41 -0.26
CA ALA A 11 20.98 -2.21 1.17
C ALA A 11 20.32 -3.30 2.03
N ARG A 12 19.50 -4.21 1.44
CA ARG A 12 18.77 -5.26 2.17
C ARG A 12 19.68 -6.13 3.01
N LYS A 13 20.83 -6.48 2.45
CA LYS A 13 21.79 -7.38 3.09
C LYS A 13 22.49 -6.71 4.28
N SER A 14 22.57 -5.39 4.29
CA SER A 14 23.22 -4.61 5.35
C SER A 14 22.24 -4.11 6.42
N LEU A 15 20.98 -3.90 6.06
CA LEU A 15 19.92 -3.41 6.96
C LEU A 15 19.34 -4.51 7.85
N HIS A 16 19.17 -5.73 7.36
CA HIS A 16 18.61 -6.80 8.19
C HIS A 16 19.71 -7.51 8.98
N LYS A 17 19.72 -7.32 10.30
CA LYS A 17 20.73 -7.89 11.23
C LYS A 17 20.15 -8.83 12.28
N GLN A 18 18.84 -9.08 12.26
CA GLN A 18 18.15 -9.85 13.30
C GLN A 18 17.30 -10.95 12.68
N ASP A 19 17.36 -12.13 13.29
CA ASP A 19 16.45 -13.24 13.06
C ASP A 19 15.55 -13.35 14.29
N TYR A 20 14.25 -13.10 14.11
CA TYR A 20 13.26 -13.09 15.19
C TYR A 20 12.39 -14.34 15.09
N SER A 21 12.50 -15.22 16.08
CA SER A 21 11.67 -16.42 16.20
C SER A 21 10.58 -16.21 17.26
N PHE A 22 9.31 -16.27 16.84
CA PHE A 22 8.17 -16.18 17.77
C PHE A 22 8.13 -17.36 18.74
N ASP A 23 8.56 -18.54 18.29
CA ASP A 23 8.52 -19.75 19.10
C ASP A 23 9.55 -19.67 20.24
N GLU A 24 10.77 -19.20 19.95
CA GLU A 24 11.81 -18.98 20.96
C GLU A 24 11.39 -17.93 22.01
N GLN A 25 10.78 -16.83 21.56
CA GLN A 25 10.29 -15.80 22.47
C GLN A 25 9.15 -16.27 23.36
N LEU A 26 8.27 -17.13 22.83
CA LEU A 26 7.17 -17.71 23.60
C LEU A 26 7.67 -18.73 24.62
N GLU A 27 8.72 -19.49 24.29
CA GLU A 27 9.41 -20.38 25.22
C GLU A 27 10.11 -19.59 26.33
N GLU A 28 10.83 -18.53 25.99
CA GLU A 28 11.51 -17.67 26.97
C GLU A 28 10.51 -16.98 27.91
N ALA A 29 9.41 -16.44 27.37
CA ALA A 29 8.34 -15.83 28.17
C ALA A 29 7.70 -16.86 29.11
N SER A 30 7.39 -18.05 28.61
CA SER A 30 6.83 -19.14 29.40
C SER A 30 7.77 -19.63 30.50
N ALA A 31 9.09 -19.66 30.24
CA ALA A 31 10.09 -20.04 31.23
C ALA A 31 10.19 -19.01 32.37
N LYS A 32 9.93 -17.74 32.08
CA LYS A 32 9.89 -16.65 33.07
C LYS A 32 8.54 -16.54 33.80
N GLY A 33 7.57 -17.41 33.50
CA GLY A 33 6.20 -17.31 34.04
C GLY A 33 5.39 -16.16 33.43
N GLY A 34 5.92 -15.53 32.38
CA GLY A 34 5.33 -14.41 31.67
C GLY A 34 4.22 -14.82 30.71
N GLY A 35 3.18 -13.99 30.65
CA GLY A 35 2.11 -14.13 29.66
C GLY A 35 2.45 -13.52 28.31
N LEU A 36 1.49 -13.55 27.39
CA LEU A 36 1.59 -13.01 26.02
C LEU A 36 1.93 -11.50 25.97
N LEU A 37 1.68 -10.79 27.07
CA LEU A 37 1.99 -9.38 27.26
C LEU A 37 3.50 -9.11 27.44
N GLU A 38 4.28 -10.12 27.81
CA GLU A 38 5.74 -10.00 28.02
C GLU A 38 6.57 -10.35 26.78
N LEU A 39 5.95 -10.71 25.65
CA LEU A 39 6.72 -10.95 24.42
C LEU A 39 7.40 -9.66 23.96
N THR A 40 8.71 -9.76 23.75
CA THR A 40 9.52 -8.63 23.30
C THR A 40 9.13 -8.30 21.86
N ARG A 41 8.65 -7.08 21.62
CA ARG A 41 8.26 -6.69 20.25
C ARG A 41 9.48 -6.71 19.31
N PRO A 42 9.34 -7.23 18.08
CA PRO A 42 10.41 -7.19 17.10
C PRO A 42 10.79 -5.75 16.83
N GLN A 43 12.09 -5.48 16.73
CA GLN A 43 12.57 -4.13 16.48
C GLN A 43 12.16 -3.68 15.07
N GLN A 44 11.78 -2.41 14.97
CA GLN A 44 11.33 -1.79 13.73
C GLN A 44 12.20 -0.57 13.40
N TYR A 45 12.46 -0.37 12.12
CA TYR A 45 12.88 0.91 11.58
C TYR A 45 11.66 1.84 11.51
N LEU A 46 11.88 3.13 11.74
CA LEU A 46 10.82 4.14 11.66
C LEU A 46 10.09 4.08 10.30
N VAL A 47 10.82 3.93 9.19
CA VAL A 47 10.28 4.00 7.82
C VAL A 47 10.36 2.68 7.04
N LEU A 48 11.33 1.81 7.39
CA LEU A 48 11.67 0.61 6.60
C LEU A 48 11.05 -0.69 7.15
N GLY A 49 10.21 -0.62 8.18
CA GLY A 49 9.51 -1.78 8.72
C GLY A 49 10.34 -2.64 9.68
N PHE A 50 10.12 -3.95 9.69
CA PHE A 50 10.79 -4.86 10.62
C PHE A 50 12.29 -5.00 10.31
N LYS A 51 13.13 -5.07 11.36
CA LYS A 51 14.56 -5.37 11.20
C LYS A 51 14.83 -6.79 10.71
N ASP A 52 13.91 -7.72 10.94
CA ASP A 52 13.96 -9.08 10.42
C ASP A 52 13.41 -9.14 8.99
N ARG A 53 14.22 -9.70 8.07
CA ARG A 53 13.91 -9.83 6.65
C ARG A 53 12.75 -10.79 6.37
N ASN A 54 12.74 -11.94 7.04
CA ASN A 54 11.74 -12.98 6.85
C ASN A 54 10.40 -12.51 7.41
N LEU A 55 10.45 -11.82 8.55
CA LEU A 55 9.26 -11.20 9.14
C LEU A 55 8.68 -10.12 8.24
N GLU A 56 9.51 -9.22 7.70
CA GLU A 56 9.07 -8.19 6.76
C GLU A 56 8.50 -8.80 5.48
N ALA A 57 9.14 -9.85 4.94
CA ALA A 57 8.63 -10.54 3.76
C ALA A 57 7.23 -11.16 4.01
N ARG A 58 7.04 -11.84 5.14
CA ARG A 58 5.75 -12.41 5.53
C ARG A 58 4.70 -11.33 5.79
N PHE A 59 5.11 -10.20 6.39
CA PHE A 59 4.24 -9.05 6.59
C PHE A 59 3.76 -8.49 5.25
N LEU A 60 4.67 -8.21 4.31
CA LEU A 60 4.32 -7.66 2.99
C LEU A 60 3.46 -8.62 2.17
N ASP A 61 3.72 -9.94 2.23
CA ASP A 61 2.87 -10.95 1.59
C ASP A 61 1.47 -11.00 2.23
N GLY A 62 1.39 -10.89 3.55
CA GLY A 62 0.12 -10.80 4.27
C GLY A 62 -0.64 -9.51 3.95
N LEU A 63 0.07 -8.38 3.92
CA LEU A 63 -0.47 -7.07 3.58
C LEU A 63 -1.08 -7.09 2.18
N ALA A 64 -0.36 -7.59 1.17
CA ALA A 64 -0.84 -7.70 -0.20
C ALA A 64 -2.13 -8.53 -0.33
N ARG A 65 -2.28 -9.59 0.48
CA ARG A 65 -3.50 -10.41 0.50
C ARG A 65 -4.67 -9.66 1.15
N VAL A 66 -4.44 -9.00 2.28
CA VAL A 66 -5.48 -8.26 3.01
C VAL A 66 -5.91 -7.00 2.24
N SER A 67 -4.99 -6.34 1.52
CA SER A 67 -5.26 -5.13 0.76
C SER A 67 -5.80 -5.39 -0.65
N GLN A 68 -5.94 -6.65 -1.09
CA GLN A 68 -6.40 -7.00 -2.44
C GLN A 68 -7.64 -6.22 -2.93
N PRO A 69 -8.79 -6.19 -2.21
CA PRO A 69 -9.97 -5.47 -2.69
C PRO A 69 -9.71 -3.97 -2.80
N ARG A 70 -8.87 -3.42 -1.93
CA ARG A 70 -8.52 -2.00 -1.94
C ARG A 70 -7.55 -1.64 -3.06
N ILE A 71 -6.60 -2.52 -3.37
CA ILE A 71 -5.70 -2.36 -4.53
C ILE A 71 -6.52 -2.37 -5.83
N LEU A 72 -7.44 -3.32 -5.99
CA LEU A 72 -8.32 -3.40 -7.15
C LEU A 72 -9.20 -2.16 -7.29
N LEU A 73 -9.82 -1.72 -6.19
CA LEU A 73 -10.60 -0.49 -6.15
C LEU A 73 -9.76 0.72 -6.55
N GLY A 74 -8.53 0.83 -6.04
CA GLY A 74 -7.63 1.93 -6.37
C GLY A 74 -7.25 1.97 -7.85
N TYR A 75 -7.04 0.81 -8.50
CA TYR A 75 -6.82 0.77 -9.95
C TYR A 75 -8.06 1.19 -10.74
N ILE A 76 -9.25 0.72 -10.34
CA ILE A 76 -10.51 1.11 -11.01
C ILE A 76 -10.73 2.62 -10.89
N MET A 77 -10.51 3.18 -9.70
CA MET A 77 -10.61 4.62 -9.47
C MET A 77 -9.56 5.39 -10.26
N ALA A 78 -8.31 4.93 -10.30
CA ALA A 78 -7.25 5.58 -11.10
C ALA A 78 -7.60 5.57 -12.59
N LEU A 79 -8.08 4.44 -13.13
CA LEU A 79 -8.55 4.34 -14.51
C LEU A 79 -9.70 5.30 -14.80
N LEU A 80 -10.69 5.37 -13.91
CA LEU A 80 -11.82 6.29 -14.03
C LEU A 80 -11.33 7.74 -14.01
N MET A 81 -10.41 8.09 -13.10
CA MET A 81 -9.86 9.43 -12.98
C MET A 81 -9.06 9.84 -14.22
N VAL A 82 -8.22 8.97 -14.76
CA VAL A 82 -7.50 9.25 -16.02
C VAL A 82 -8.48 9.35 -17.19
N PHE A 83 -9.49 8.48 -17.25
CA PHE A 83 -10.48 8.51 -18.31
C PHE A 83 -11.35 9.78 -18.28
N VAL A 84 -11.95 10.09 -17.13
CA VAL A 84 -12.87 11.24 -17.00
C VAL A 84 -12.10 12.55 -16.90
N GLY A 85 -11.04 12.58 -16.10
CA GLY A 85 -10.25 13.78 -15.87
C GLY A 85 -9.45 14.16 -17.09
N ARG A 86 -8.68 13.22 -17.64
CA ARG A 86 -7.72 13.53 -18.70
C ARG A 86 -8.28 13.25 -20.10
N PHE A 87 -8.63 11.99 -20.39
CA PHE A 87 -9.02 11.58 -21.75
C PHE A 87 -10.25 12.30 -22.29
N ILE A 88 -11.32 12.43 -21.50
CA ILE A 88 -12.52 13.18 -21.92
C ILE A 88 -12.18 14.65 -22.12
N ASN A 89 -11.38 15.25 -21.21
CA ASN A 89 -10.98 16.65 -21.32
C ASN A 89 -10.15 16.91 -22.58
N ASP A 90 -9.12 16.10 -22.84
CA ASP A 90 -8.29 16.19 -24.05
C ASP A 90 -9.13 16.03 -25.32
N THR A 91 -10.13 15.14 -25.29
CA THR A 91 -11.04 14.94 -26.43
C THR A 91 -11.95 16.14 -26.67
N ILE A 92 -12.52 16.72 -25.59
CA ILE A 92 -13.36 17.92 -25.69
C ILE A 92 -12.54 19.08 -26.21
N ASP A 93 -11.34 19.28 -25.65
CA ASP A 93 -10.45 20.37 -26.01
C ASP A 93 -9.96 20.26 -27.46
N TYR A 94 -9.64 19.05 -27.91
CA TYR A 94 -9.35 18.77 -29.32
C TYR A 94 -10.52 19.15 -30.24
N VAL A 95 -11.75 18.76 -29.89
CA VAL A 95 -12.96 19.08 -30.67
C VAL A 95 -13.23 20.58 -30.71
N ILE A 96 -13.06 21.28 -29.58
CA ILE A 96 -13.19 22.74 -29.50
C ILE A 96 -12.14 23.39 -30.38
N THR A 97 -10.88 22.97 -30.28
CA THR A 97 -9.76 23.55 -31.02
C THR A 97 -9.97 23.46 -32.53
N ILE A 98 -10.35 22.29 -33.07
CA ILE A 98 -10.67 22.17 -34.50
C ILE A 98 -11.86 23.03 -34.92
N ARG A 99 -12.83 23.22 -34.02
CA ARG A 99 -14.06 23.94 -34.35
C ARG A 99 -13.86 25.46 -34.37
N PHE A 100 -12.99 25.98 -33.51
CA PHE A 100 -12.82 27.42 -33.30
C PHE A 100 -11.50 27.96 -33.83
N THR A 101 -10.55 27.10 -34.19
CA THR A 101 -9.27 27.50 -34.76
C THR A 101 -9.05 26.82 -36.12
N ASP A 102 -8.38 27.52 -37.05
CA ASP A 102 -7.92 26.91 -38.31
C ASP A 102 -6.72 25.96 -38.09
N TYR A 103 -6.25 25.85 -36.85
CA TYR A 103 -5.20 24.93 -36.45
C TYR A 103 -5.75 23.51 -36.34
N ARG A 104 -5.14 22.58 -37.07
CA ARG A 104 -5.46 21.15 -37.01
C ARG A 104 -4.30 20.42 -36.32
N PRO A 105 -4.29 20.36 -34.98
CA PRO A 105 -3.29 19.56 -34.29
C PRO A 105 -3.44 18.10 -34.72
N GLU A 106 -2.33 17.37 -34.76
CA GLU A 106 -2.38 15.93 -35.02
C GLU A 106 -3.17 15.25 -33.89
N PRO A 107 -4.35 14.67 -34.17
CA PRO A 107 -5.26 14.14 -33.13
C PRO A 107 -4.57 13.13 -32.21
N PHE A 108 -3.64 12.38 -32.80
CA PHE A 108 -2.99 11.29 -32.12
C PHE A 108 -2.05 11.79 -31.03
N LEU A 109 -1.25 12.84 -31.29
CA LEU A 109 -0.28 13.34 -30.31
C LEU A 109 -0.96 13.94 -29.07
N TYR A 110 -2.13 14.57 -29.24
CA TYR A 110 -2.87 15.21 -28.15
C TYR A 110 -3.47 14.19 -27.17
N VAL A 111 -4.03 13.10 -27.70
CA VAL A 111 -4.76 12.10 -26.89
C VAL A 111 -3.87 10.91 -26.47
N LEU A 112 -2.68 10.77 -27.08
CA LEU A 112 -1.76 9.66 -26.83
C LEU A 112 -1.34 9.50 -25.36
N PRO A 113 -0.96 10.56 -24.61
CA PRO A 113 -0.59 10.42 -23.20
C PRO A 113 -1.72 9.85 -22.34
N SER A 114 -2.95 10.31 -22.56
CA SER A 114 -4.16 9.79 -21.92
C SER A 114 -4.38 8.30 -22.23
N LEU A 115 -4.25 7.90 -23.49
CA LEU A 115 -4.35 6.49 -23.89
C LEU A 115 -3.25 5.63 -23.26
N LEU A 116 -2.01 6.11 -23.23
CA LEU A 116 -0.90 5.43 -22.58
C LEU A 116 -1.14 5.29 -21.06
N GLY A 117 -1.67 6.33 -20.40
CA GLY A 117 -2.03 6.28 -18.99
C GLY A 117 -3.10 5.21 -18.70
N ILE A 118 -4.17 5.17 -19.51
CA ILE A 118 -5.22 4.14 -19.42
C ILE A 118 -4.61 2.75 -19.64
N LEU A 119 -3.74 2.58 -20.64
CA LEU A 119 -3.07 1.32 -20.93
C LEU A 119 -2.17 0.87 -19.76
N VAL A 120 -1.39 1.78 -19.17
CA VAL A 120 -0.51 1.47 -18.03
C VAL A 120 -1.32 0.99 -16.83
N PHE A 121 -2.37 1.70 -16.43
CA PHE A 121 -3.20 1.28 -15.32
C PHE A 121 -4.02 0.02 -15.65
N GLY A 122 -4.48 -0.13 -16.89
CA GLY A 122 -5.21 -1.31 -17.35
C GLY A 122 -4.33 -2.57 -17.31
N MET A 123 -3.10 -2.49 -17.80
CA MET A 123 -2.12 -3.56 -17.71
C MET A 123 -1.75 -3.87 -16.25
N GLY A 124 -1.57 -2.84 -15.41
CA GLY A 124 -1.30 -3.01 -13.98
C GLY A 124 -2.43 -3.73 -13.24
N LEU A 125 -3.69 -3.41 -13.55
CA LEU A 125 -4.88 -4.08 -13.02
C LEU A 125 -4.95 -5.54 -13.45
N VAL A 126 -4.77 -5.83 -14.74
CA VAL A 126 -4.79 -7.20 -15.28
C VAL A 126 -3.67 -8.03 -14.66
N ALA A 127 -2.45 -7.50 -14.60
CA ALA A 127 -1.30 -8.18 -13.99
C ALA A 127 -1.55 -8.49 -12.51
N THR A 128 -2.14 -7.54 -11.77
CA THR A 128 -2.53 -7.73 -10.38
C THR A 128 -3.57 -8.84 -10.23
N LEU A 129 -4.62 -8.85 -11.06
CA LEU A 129 -5.66 -9.90 -11.03
C LEU A 129 -5.10 -11.29 -11.34
N VAL A 130 -4.22 -11.40 -12.35
CA VAL A 130 -3.58 -12.66 -12.72
C VAL A 130 -2.73 -13.20 -11.58
N ILE A 131 -1.90 -12.37 -10.95
CA ILE A 131 -1.05 -12.79 -9.84
C ILE A 131 -1.89 -13.14 -8.61
N MET A 132 -2.96 -12.40 -8.33
CA MET A 132 -3.84 -12.69 -7.19
C MET A 132 -4.57 -14.02 -7.36
N LYS A 133 -5.18 -14.27 -8.53
CA LYS A 133 -5.94 -15.51 -8.78
C LYS A 133 -5.08 -16.76 -8.91
N ARG A 134 -3.81 -16.62 -9.32
CA ARG A 134 -2.94 -17.76 -9.55
C ARG A 134 -2.36 -18.29 -8.23
N GLU A 135 -2.74 -19.51 -7.84
CA GLU A 135 -2.26 -20.17 -6.62
C GLU A 135 -0.76 -20.49 -6.66
N SER A 136 -0.20 -20.69 -7.87
CA SER A 136 1.23 -21.04 -8.03
C SER A 136 2.19 -19.94 -7.57
N PHE A 137 1.73 -18.70 -7.44
CA PHE A 137 2.56 -17.60 -6.95
C PHE A 137 2.50 -17.51 -5.42
N GLN A 138 3.53 -18.06 -4.77
CA GLN A 138 3.63 -18.02 -3.30
C GLN A 138 3.87 -16.60 -2.77
N GLN A 139 4.61 -15.76 -3.51
CA GLN A 139 4.99 -14.40 -3.12
C GLN A 139 4.00 -13.37 -3.68
N LYS A 140 2.96 -13.04 -2.92
CA LYS A 140 1.93 -12.07 -3.33
C LYS A 140 2.41 -10.62 -3.24
N ARG A 141 3.53 -10.35 -2.56
CA ARG A 141 4.20 -9.04 -2.49
C ARG A 141 4.55 -8.42 -3.84
N VAL A 142 4.69 -9.23 -4.90
CA VAL A 142 4.96 -8.74 -6.26
C VAL A 142 3.87 -7.77 -6.72
N VAL A 143 2.63 -7.92 -6.23
CA VAL A 143 1.54 -6.99 -6.54
C VAL A 143 1.87 -5.56 -6.09
N LEU A 144 2.46 -5.38 -4.91
CA LEU A 144 2.85 -4.05 -4.41
C LEU A 144 3.89 -3.38 -5.34
N ALA A 145 4.78 -4.17 -5.92
CA ALA A 145 5.77 -3.68 -6.88
C ALA A 145 5.15 -3.32 -8.24
N ILE A 146 4.10 -4.03 -8.67
CA ILE A 146 3.35 -3.72 -9.90
C ILE A 146 2.58 -2.42 -9.74
N VAL A 147 1.97 -2.20 -8.57
CA VAL A 147 1.32 -0.92 -8.26
C VAL A 147 2.33 0.22 -8.31
N GLU A 148 3.45 0.10 -7.60
CA GLU A 148 4.53 1.09 -7.63
C GLU A 148 5.01 1.37 -9.08
N ALA A 149 5.24 0.32 -9.86
CA ALA A 149 5.67 0.45 -11.25
C ALA A 149 4.63 1.13 -12.16
N SER A 150 3.34 0.86 -11.94
CA SER A 150 2.26 1.46 -12.74
C SER A 150 2.18 2.97 -12.51
N PHE A 151 2.24 3.41 -11.24
CA PHE A 151 2.26 4.83 -10.91
C PHE A 151 3.55 5.51 -11.40
N PHE A 152 4.71 4.86 -11.27
CA PHE A 152 5.97 5.38 -11.80
C PHE A 152 5.92 5.59 -13.32
N LEU A 153 5.44 4.59 -14.07
CA LEU A 153 5.30 4.70 -15.52
C LEU A 153 4.32 5.80 -15.91
N TYR A 154 3.22 5.92 -15.17
CA TYR A 154 2.30 7.03 -15.32
C TYR A 154 2.98 8.39 -15.09
N THR A 155 3.78 8.54 -14.02
CA THR A 155 4.58 9.77 -13.78
C THR A 155 5.44 10.12 -14.98
N VAL A 156 6.12 9.14 -15.58
CA VAL A 156 6.97 9.35 -16.75
C VAL A 156 6.15 9.82 -17.95
N ILE A 157 4.99 9.21 -18.21
CA ILE A 157 4.10 9.62 -19.31
C ILE A 157 3.64 11.07 -19.13
N VAL A 158 3.11 11.40 -17.95
CA VAL A 158 2.69 12.78 -17.62
C VAL A 158 3.85 13.75 -17.80
N SER A 159 5.05 13.39 -17.36
CA SER A 159 6.20 14.28 -17.44
C SER A 159 6.69 14.53 -18.86
N VAL A 160 6.67 13.48 -19.70
CA VAL A 160 6.98 13.61 -21.13
C VAL A 160 5.95 14.50 -21.80
N ASP A 161 4.68 14.28 -21.53
CA ASP A 161 3.58 15.08 -22.04
C ASP A 161 3.70 16.57 -21.65
N VAL A 162 3.96 16.85 -20.37
CA VAL A 162 4.27 18.20 -19.90
C VAL A 162 5.42 18.79 -20.70
N CYS A 163 6.50 18.05 -20.92
CA CYS A 163 7.65 18.59 -21.64
C CYS A 163 7.36 18.90 -23.12
N LEU A 164 6.48 18.13 -23.75
CA LEU A 164 6.11 18.35 -25.15
C LEU A 164 5.10 19.48 -25.31
N ASN A 165 4.16 19.62 -24.37
CA ASN A 165 3.00 20.51 -24.49
C ASN A 165 3.10 21.78 -23.64
N ILE A 166 4.19 21.97 -22.88
CA ILE A 166 4.35 23.14 -21.99
C ILE A 166 4.21 24.48 -22.73
N SER A 167 4.75 24.57 -23.94
CA SER A 167 4.68 25.80 -24.75
C SER A 167 3.24 26.11 -25.14
N GLU A 168 2.45 25.09 -25.48
CA GLU A 168 1.04 25.24 -25.82
C GLU A 168 0.22 25.61 -24.58
N TRP A 169 0.50 24.97 -23.44
CA TRP A 169 -0.18 25.27 -22.18
C TRP A 169 0.11 26.68 -21.66
N ASN A 170 1.27 27.23 -22.01
CA ASN A 170 1.62 28.62 -21.73
C ASN A 170 1.02 29.59 -22.77
N SER A 171 0.66 29.13 -23.97
CA SER A 171 0.12 29.98 -25.05
C SER A 171 -1.40 30.07 -25.10
N TYR A 172 -2.14 29.15 -24.46
CA TYR A 172 -3.61 29.06 -24.60
C TYR A 172 -4.39 30.26 -24.05
N GLU A 173 -3.76 31.13 -23.26
CA GLU A 173 -4.22 32.48 -23.02
C GLU A 173 -2.98 33.38 -22.94
N ASP A 174 -2.86 34.36 -23.85
CA ASP A 174 -1.78 35.34 -23.97
C ASP A 174 -1.41 36.11 -22.67
N ASN A 175 -1.96 35.76 -21.50
CA ASN A 175 -1.65 36.36 -20.19
C ASN A 175 -1.90 35.46 -18.94
N LYS A 176 -2.08 34.12 -19.02
CA LYS A 176 -2.33 33.29 -17.82
C LYS A 176 -1.32 32.16 -17.57
N PRO A 177 -0.11 32.46 -17.06
CA PRO A 177 0.91 31.46 -16.65
C PRO A 177 0.51 30.49 -15.51
N LEU A 178 -0.69 30.62 -14.95
CA LEU A 178 -1.22 29.76 -13.89
C LEU A 178 -1.87 28.45 -14.40
N TYR A 179 -2.12 28.34 -15.71
CA TYR A 179 -2.96 27.28 -16.24
C TYR A 179 -2.33 25.89 -16.10
N TRP A 180 -1.04 25.76 -16.40
CA TRP A 180 -0.37 24.46 -16.39
C TRP A 180 -0.28 23.85 -14.98
N TRP A 181 -0.11 24.66 -13.93
CA TRP A 181 -0.05 24.16 -12.56
C TRP A 181 -1.41 23.68 -12.04
N LEU A 182 -2.47 24.43 -12.35
CA LEU A 182 -3.85 24.02 -12.08
C LEU A 182 -4.17 22.75 -12.85
N PHE A 183 -3.76 22.69 -14.12
CA PHE A 183 -3.93 21.52 -14.95
C PHE A 183 -3.25 20.28 -14.34
N MET A 184 -1.98 20.43 -13.97
CA MET A 184 -1.22 19.38 -13.28
C MET A 184 -1.90 18.95 -11.98
N SER A 185 -2.29 19.89 -11.14
CA SER A 185 -2.83 19.58 -9.81
C SER A 185 -4.19 18.89 -9.86
N PHE A 186 -5.08 19.32 -10.77
CA PHE A 186 -6.46 18.82 -10.82
C PHE A 186 -6.67 17.65 -11.77
N TYR A 187 -5.89 17.56 -12.85
CA TYR A 187 -6.08 16.51 -13.87
C TYR A 187 -4.98 15.44 -13.80
N GLU A 188 -3.72 15.85 -13.67
CA GLU A 188 -2.60 14.90 -13.73
C GLU A 188 -2.27 14.23 -12.39
N LEU A 189 -2.37 14.98 -11.30
CA LEU A 189 -2.05 14.50 -9.96
C LEU A 189 -3.23 13.79 -9.28
N PHE A 190 -4.44 13.99 -9.77
CA PHE A 190 -5.64 13.44 -9.15
C PHE A 190 -5.64 11.90 -9.03
N PRO A 191 -5.14 11.12 -10.01
CA PRO A 191 -4.99 9.67 -9.87
C PRO A 191 -4.14 9.24 -8.67
N TYR A 192 -3.19 10.06 -8.18
CA TYR A 192 -2.37 9.73 -7.02
C TYR A 192 -3.17 9.73 -5.71
N THR A 193 -4.34 10.38 -5.66
CA THR A 193 -5.26 10.27 -4.52
C THR A 193 -5.72 8.83 -4.30
N CYS A 194 -5.71 7.99 -5.36
CA CYS A 194 -6.05 6.58 -5.26
C CYS A 194 -5.08 5.78 -4.39
N LEU A 195 -3.83 6.25 -4.22
CA LEU A 195 -2.85 5.61 -3.33
C LEU A 195 -3.33 5.56 -1.88
N PHE A 196 -4.22 6.48 -1.47
CA PHE A 196 -4.87 6.47 -0.16
C PHE A 196 -5.65 5.18 0.10
N PHE A 197 -6.36 4.70 -0.92
CA PHE A 197 -7.19 3.50 -0.77
C PHE A 197 -6.34 2.22 -0.78
N GLN A 198 -5.23 2.19 -1.52
CA GLN A 198 -4.49 0.97 -1.83
C GLN A 198 -3.70 0.37 -0.64
N ASN A 199 -3.60 1.07 0.50
CA ASN A 199 -2.85 0.63 1.69
C ASN A 199 -1.39 0.22 1.36
N LEU A 200 -0.71 0.98 0.52
CA LEU A 200 0.69 0.69 0.22
C LEU A 200 1.59 1.00 1.42
N PRO A 201 2.75 0.34 1.54
CA PRO A 201 3.80 0.75 2.47
C PRO A 201 4.19 2.22 2.26
N GLY A 202 4.42 2.93 3.36
CA GLY A 202 4.71 4.36 3.35
C GLY A 202 5.96 4.71 2.54
N TYR A 203 6.97 3.84 2.52
CA TYR A 203 8.17 4.05 1.70
C TYR A 203 7.90 4.01 0.19
N GLN A 204 6.90 3.24 -0.28
CA GLN A 204 6.53 3.21 -1.69
C GLN A 204 5.82 4.50 -2.08
N ILE A 205 4.91 4.97 -1.22
CA ILE A 205 4.23 6.25 -1.42
C ILE A 205 5.24 7.40 -1.39
N ALA A 206 6.18 7.39 -0.44
CA ALA A 206 7.24 8.39 -0.36
C ALA A 206 8.13 8.37 -1.61
N GLY A 207 8.49 7.19 -2.10
CA GLY A 207 9.23 7.04 -3.34
C GLY A 207 8.49 7.63 -4.55
N ASN A 208 7.20 7.33 -4.70
CA ASN A 208 6.38 7.86 -5.78
C ASN A 208 6.19 9.38 -5.68
N MET A 209 5.93 9.92 -4.50
CA MET A 209 5.76 11.36 -4.28
C MET A 209 7.06 12.13 -4.48
N PHE A 210 8.19 11.60 -4.01
CA PHE A 210 9.50 12.18 -4.26
C PHE A 210 9.84 12.20 -5.74
N LEU A 211 9.58 11.10 -6.45
CA LEU A 211 9.84 11.00 -7.87
C LEU A 211 8.93 11.93 -8.68
N LEU A 212 7.65 11.97 -8.34
CA LEU A 212 6.70 12.92 -8.92
C LEU A 212 7.19 14.35 -8.73
N GLY A 213 7.58 14.70 -7.50
CA GLY A 213 8.07 16.04 -7.20
C GLY A 213 9.36 16.37 -7.97
N LEU A 214 10.29 15.43 -8.04
CA LEU A 214 11.54 15.59 -8.79
C LEU A 214 11.29 15.78 -10.29
N ILE A 215 10.48 14.93 -10.90
CA ILE A 215 10.30 14.98 -12.35
C ILE A 215 9.47 16.21 -12.73
N VAL A 216 8.37 16.47 -12.03
CA VAL A 216 7.45 17.56 -12.37
C VAL A 216 7.99 18.93 -11.98
N TYR A 217 8.62 19.09 -10.80
CA TYR A 217 9.05 20.42 -10.33
C TYR A 217 10.51 20.75 -10.63
N VAL A 218 11.35 19.75 -10.90
CA VAL A 218 12.78 19.99 -11.15
C VAL A 218 13.14 19.68 -12.59
N ILE A 219 12.87 18.46 -13.06
CA ILE A 219 13.35 18.02 -14.38
C ILE A 219 12.59 18.69 -15.52
N ALA A 220 11.25 18.67 -15.48
CA ALA A 220 10.44 19.23 -16.56
C ALA A 220 10.68 20.75 -16.76
N PRO A 221 10.77 21.58 -15.70
CA PRO A 221 11.04 23.01 -15.87
C PRO A 221 12.46 23.31 -16.35
N LEU A 222 13.45 22.52 -15.92
CA LEU A 222 14.85 22.68 -16.37
C LEU A 222 15.01 22.32 -17.86
N ASN A 223 14.26 21.33 -18.36
CA ASN A 223 14.40 20.88 -19.74
C ASN A 223 13.83 21.85 -20.77
N ASN A 224 12.80 22.62 -20.41
CA ASN A 224 12.09 23.49 -21.35
C ASN A 224 12.41 24.99 -21.16
N ASP A 225 13.48 25.32 -20.44
CA ASP A 225 13.91 26.69 -20.12
C ASP A 225 12.79 27.61 -19.58
N ILE A 226 11.80 27.00 -18.90
CA ILE A 226 10.59 27.66 -18.41
C ILE A 226 10.95 28.81 -17.47
N ILE A 227 12.02 28.62 -16.69
CA ILE A 227 12.46 29.56 -15.67
C ILE A 227 12.95 30.87 -16.30
N GLY A 228 13.55 30.81 -17.50
CA GLY A 228 13.96 31.99 -18.26
C GLY A 228 12.75 32.70 -18.87
N ASP A 229 11.97 31.98 -19.67
CA ASP A 229 10.86 32.53 -20.46
C ASP A 229 9.72 33.06 -19.59
N GLN A 230 9.43 32.42 -18.45
CA GLN A 230 8.37 32.91 -17.54
C GLN A 230 8.71 34.23 -16.86
N LYS A 231 9.97 34.55 -16.58
CA LYS A 231 10.30 35.85 -15.95
C LYS A 231 9.90 37.02 -16.84
N ASP A 232 10.15 36.86 -18.14
CA ASP A 232 9.80 37.87 -19.13
C ASP A 232 8.27 37.97 -19.29
N VAL A 233 7.55 36.85 -19.26
CA VAL A 233 6.08 36.81 -19.29
C VAL A 233 5.45 37.42 -18.04
N VAL A 234 5.93 37.09 -16.83
CA VAL A 234 5.42 37.67 -15.58
C VAL A 234 5.67 39.19 -15.55
N GLN A 235 6.84 39.63 -16.01
CA GLN A 235 7.17 41.05 -16.10
C GLN A 235 6.27 41.80 -17.10
N GLN A 236 5.99 41.21 -18.26
CA GLN A 236 5.04 41.77 -19.23
C GLN A 236 3.62 41.84 -18.65
N ARG A 237 3.18 40.83 -17.90
CA ARG A 237 1.85 40.79 -17.28
C ARG A 237 1.68 41.84 -16.19
N CYS A 238 2.65 41.98 -15.29
CA CYS A 238 2.60 43.03 -14.27
C CYS A 238 2.50 44.42 -14.90
N ARG A 239 3.20 44.66 -16.01
CA ARG A 239 3.10 45.91 -16.78
C ARG A 239 1.72 46.07 -17.43
N GLY A 240 1.16 45.01 -18.00
CA GLY A 240 -0.17 45.03 -18.63
C GLY A 240 -1.32 45.27 -17.64
N GLU A 241 -1.32 44.58 -16.50
CA GLU A 241 -2.35 44.74 -15.46
C GLU A 241 -2.21 46.09 -14.73
N LEU A 242 -0.98 46.60 -14.51
CA LEU A 242 -0.79 47.96 -13.99
C LEU A 242 -1.29 49.03 -14.96
N VAL A 243 -1.22 48.82 -16.28
CA VAL A 243 -1.70 49.77 -17.29
C VAL A 243 -3.24 49.86 -17.29
N LEU A 244 -3.93 48.77 -17.00
CA LEU A 244 -5.40 48.76 -16.82
C LEU A 244 -5.87 49.46 -15.54
N TYR A 245 -5.00 49.57 -14.54
CA TYR A 245 -5.31 50.19 -13.24
C TYR A 245 -4.69 51.59 -13.03
N LYS A 246 -3.86 52.09 -13.96
CA LYS A 246 -3.19 53.39 -13.82
C LYS A 246 -3.95 54.55 -14.45
N ASP A 247 -4.35 55.47 -13.58
CA ASP A 247 -4.26 56.90 -13.82
C ASP A 247 -2.78 57.25 -14.12
N PRO A 248 -2.44 57.92 -15.23
CA PRO A 248 -1.06 58.08 -15.73
C PRO A 248 -0.11 58.91 -14.84
N LEU A 249 -0.56 59.39 -13.68
CA LEU A 249 0.20 60.29 -12.80
C LEU A 249 0.82 59.62 -11.56
N ASN A 250 0.46 58.37 -11.21
CA ASN A 250 1.01 57.68 -10.04
C ASN A 250 1.47 56.26 -10.39
N SER A 251 2.53 56.17 -11.20
CA SER A 251 3.28 54.93 -11.35
C SER A 251 4.17 54.67 -10.14
N ASP A 252 3.57 54.21 -9.05
CA ASP A 252 4.32 53.85 -7.85
C ASP A 252 5.15 52.56 -8.11
N PRO A 253 6.49 52.63 -8.12
CA PRO A 253 7.35 51.46 -8.35
C PRO A 253 7.16 50.37 -7.28
N GLU A 254 6.68 50.72 -6.09
CA GLU A 254 6.41 49.76 -5.02
C GLU A 254 5.25 48.80 -5.38
N GLY A 255 4.25 49.29 -6.12
CA GLY A 255 3.11 48.48 -6.57
C GLY A 255 3.48 47.44 -7.63
N GLU A 256 4.38 47.78 -8.55
CA GLU A 256 4.90 46.85 -9.57
C GLU A 256 5.69 45.71 -8.90
N GLN A 257 6.53 46.04 -7.92
CA GLN A 257 7.34 45.07 -7.20
C GLN A 257 6.48 44.14 -6.32
N LEU A 258 5.44 44.66 -5.66
CA LEU A 258 4.49 43.85 -4.89
C LEU A 258 3.71 42.88 -5.79
N CYS A 259 3.25 43.34 -6.96
CA CYS A 259 2.54 42.53 -7.94
C CYS A 259 3.41 41.39 -8.48
N MET A 260 4.65 41.70 -8.87
CA MET A 260 5.64 40.70 -9.30
C MET A 260 5.87 39.64 -8.22
N THR A 261 6.08 40.08 -6.98
CA THR A 261 6.35 39.16 -5.86
C THR A 261 5.16 38.24 -5.56
N LEU A 262 3.92 38.75 -5.63
CA LEU A 262 2.72 37.94 -5.44
C LEU A 262 2.54 36.91 -6.55
N LEU A 263 2.72 37.31 -7.81
CA LEU A 263 2.60 36.39 -8.95
C LEU A 263 3.71 35.34 -8.96
N GLU A 264 4.95 35.71 -8.63
CA GLU A 264 6.06 34.76 -8.46
C GLU A 264 5.76 33.77 -7.33
N PHE A 265 5.21 34.23 -6.20
CA PHE A 265 4.83 33.37 -5.09
C PHE A 265 3.70 32.40 -5.47
N GLU A 266 2.64 32.88 -6.12
CA GLU A 266 1.51 32.07 -6.56
C GLU A 266 1.90 31.02 -7.61
N GLN A 267 2.90 31.31 -8.46
CA GLN A 267 3.32 30.38 -9.52
C GLN A 267 4.36 29.38 -9.04
N TRP A 268 5.38 29.82 -8.31
CA TRP A 268 6.54 28.98 -7.98
C TRP A 268 6.46 28.32 -6.62
N ILE A 269 5.78 28.94 -5.65
CA ILE A 269 5.78 28.48 -4.27
C ILE A 269 4.48 27.76 -3.93
N TRP A 270 3.33 28.31 -4.33
CA TRP A 270 2.02 27.80 -3.92
C TRP A 270 1.70 26.39 -4.45
N PRO A 271 1.92 26.02 -5.72
CA PRO A 271 1.59 24.69 -6.22
C PRO A 271 2.46 23.57 -5.62
N PRO A 272 3.81 23.69 -5.57
CA PRO A 272 4.64 22.72 -4.85
C PRO A 272 4.28 22.62 -3.37
N LEU A 273 3.87 23.74 -2.74
CA LEU A 273 3.42 23.73 -1.36
C LEU A 273 2.13 22.91 -1.20
N ILE A 274 1.12 23.11 -2.03
CA ILE A 274 -0.14 22.34 -1.99
C ILE A 274 0.13 20.86 -2.23
N VAL A 275 0.89 20.52 -3.27
CA VAL A 275 1.20 19.13 -3.63
C VAL A 275 2.09 18.49 -2.57
N GLY A 276 3.03 19.23 -2.00
CA GLY A 276 3.84 18.82 -0.87
C GLY A 276 3.00 18.55 0.38
N LEU A 277 2.04 19.42 0.71
CA LEU A 277 1.11 19.24 1.82
C LEU A 277 0.19 18.03 1.60
N ALA A 278 -0.35 17.86 0.39
CA ALA A 278 -1.18 16.71 0.03
C ALA A 278 -0.38 15.40 0.09
N GLY A 279 0.83 15.39 -0.47
CA GLY A 279 1.76 14.27 -0.41
C GLY A 279 2.14 13.94 1.04
N PHE A 280 2.42 14.94 1.87
CA PHE A 280 2.73 14.74 3.28
C PHE A 280 1.54 14.19 4.07
N ALA A 281 0.31 14.67 3.80
CA ALA A 281 -0.90 14.12 4.38
C ALA A 281 -1.11 12.65 3.99
N LEU A 282 -0.88 12.30 2.72
CA LEU A 282 -0.91 10.91 2.24
C LEU A 282 0.12 10.03 2.98
N LEU A 283 1.33 10.55 3.21
CA LEU A 283 2.36 9.84 3.95
C LEU A 283 1.99 9.62 5.41
N ILE A 284 1.44 10.62 6.10
CA ILE A 284 0.99 10.47 7.49
C ILE A 284 -0.09 9.39 7.59
N VAL A 285 -1.11 9.47 6.73
CA VAL A 285 -2.21 8.50 6.79
C VAL A 285 -1.72 7.10 6.45
N SER A 286 -0.88 6.96 5.43
CA SER A 286 -0.24 5.69 5.09
C SER A 286 0.59 5.14 6.25
N PHE A 287 1.33 5.99 6.95
CA PHE A 287 2.13 5.60 8.11
C PHE A 287 1.26 5.09 9.25
N ILE A 288 0.16 5.79 9.57
CA ILE A 288 -0.79 5.37 10.62
C ILE A 288 -1.42 4.02 10.27
N ILE A 289 -1.89 3.86 9.03
CA ILE A 289 -2.48 2.61 8.54
C ILE A 289 -1.46 1.47 8.57
N GLU A 290 -0.22 1.73 8.14
CA GLU A 290 0.85 0.75 8.16
C GLU A 290 1.19 0.31 9.60
N GLN A 291 1.30 1.24 10.54
CA GLN A 291 1.53 0.94 11.95
C GLN A 291 0.40 0.09 12.55
N ALA A 292 -0.86 0.40 12.22
CA ALA A 292 -2.00 -0.41 12.62
C ALA A 292 -1.93 -1.84 12.04
N ASN A 293 -1.62 -1.97 10.74
CA ASN A 293 -1.48 -3.25 10.07
C ASN A 293 -0.31 -4.08 10.63
N ARG A 294 0.82 -3.45 10.96
CA ARG A 294 1.98 -4.11 11.57
C ARG A 294 1.65 -4.65 12.96
N ARG A 295 0.91 -3.90 13.78
CA ARG A 295 0.43 -4.36 15.09
C ARG A 295 -0.53 -5.54 14.94
N ALA A 296 -1.51 -5.44 14.05
CA ALA A 296 -2.46 -6.52 13.77
C ALA A 296 -1.75 -7.79 13.27
N PHE A 297 -0.75 -7.64 12.40
CA PHE A 297 0.07 -8.74 11.92
C PHE A 297 0.89 -9.40 13.03
N PHE A 298 1.51 -8.59 13.91
CA PHE A 298 2.24 -9.11 15.06
C PHE A 298 1.34 -9.89 16.02
N THR A 299 0.17 -9.33 16.37
CA THR A 299 -0.81 -10.01 17.23
C THR A 299 -1.27 -11.32 16.59
N LYS A 300 -1.53 -11.34 15.28
CA LYS A 300 -1.87 -12.56 14.55
C LYS A 300 -0.76 -13.61 14.65
N CYS A 301 0.48 -13.24 14.40
CA CYS A 301 1.61 -14.18 14.48
C CYS A 301 1.80 -14.73 15.90
N CYS A 302 1.63 -13.89 16.92
CA CYS A 302 1.72 -14.30 18.31
C CYS A 302 0.59 -15.27 18.70
N LEU A 303 -0.65 -14.98 18.29
CA LEU A 303 -1.79 -15.89 18.48
C LEU A 303 -1.60 -17.22 17.75
N ASP A 304 -1.08 -17.19 16.52
CA ASP A 304 -0.76 -18.39 15.75
C ASP A 304 0.31 -19.25 16.45
N ALA A 305 1.35 -18.62 17.01
CA ALA A 305 2.38 -19.31 17.79
C ALA A 305 1.82 -19.91 19.09
N LEU A 306 0.99 -19.15 19.83
CA LEU A 306 0.33 -19.64 21.04
C LEU A 306 -0.58 -20.84 20.73
N ASN A 307 -1.39 -20.75 19.68
CA ASN A 307 -2.29 -21.83 19.27
C ASN A 307 -1.51 -23.10 18.89
N ARG A 308 -0.32 -22.98 18.29
CA ARG A 308 0.56 -24.12 18.01
C ARG A 308 1.11 -24.74 19.28
N LYS A 309 1.56 -23.92 20.23
CA LYS A 309 2.06 -24.40 21.52
C LYS A 309 0.96 -25.10 22.32
N GLN A 310 -0.20 -24.48 22.48
CA GLN A 310 -1.35 -25.10 23.16
C GLN A 310 -1.76 -26.41 22.52
N ARG A 311 -1.73 -26.49 21.19
CA ARG A 311 -2.00 -27.75 20.47
C ARG A 311 -0.95 -28.81 20.80
N LYS A 312 0.33 -28.46 20.83
CA LYS A 312 1.40 -29.39 21.20
C LYS A 312 1.26 -29.86 22.65
N ASP A 313 1.01 -28.96 23.58
CA ASP A 313 0.79 -29.28 25.00
C ASP A 313 -0.43 -30.19 25.19
N GLN A 314 -1.51 -29.97 24.43
CA GLN A 314 -2.69 -30.83 24.41
C GLN A 314 -2.38 -32.22 23.83
N GLU A 315 -1.62 -32.30 22.75
CA GLU A 315 -1.18 -33.57 22.16
C GLU A 315 -0.28 -34.33 23.14
N ASP A 316 0.66 -33.67 23.80
CA ASP A 316 1.55 -34.26 24.82
C ASP A 316 0.77 -34.75 26.05
N LEU A 317 -0.24 -34.01 26.49
CA LEU A 317 -1.14 -34.42 27.58
C LEU A 317 -2.03 -35.61 27.18
N LEU A 318 -2.49 -35.68 25.93
CA LEU A 318 -3.20 -36.86 25.42
C LEU A 318 -2.30 -38.09 25.40
N TYR A 319 -1.03 -37.94 25.00
CA TYR A 319 -0.06 -39.03 25.00
C TYR A 319 0.36 -39.49 26.41
N SER A 320 0.23 -38.64 27.44
CA SER A 320 0.53 -39.01 28.83
C SER A 320 -0.61 -39.76 29.52
N ILE A 321 -1.86 -39.47 29.15
CA ILE A 321 -3.05 -40.10 29.74
C ILE A 321 -3.45 -41.39 28.99
N PHE A 322 -3.34 -41.38 27.66
CA PHE A 322 -3.82 -42.48 26.81
C PHE A 322 -2.68 -43.24 26.13
N PRO A 323 -2.84 -44.56 25.89
CA PRO A 323 -1.94 -45.29 25.00
C PRO A 323 -1.86 -44.63 23.62
N LYS A 324 -0.68 -44.66 22.99
CA LYS A 324 -0.37 -43.94 21.73
C LYS A 324 -1.40 -44.16 20.63
N ASP A 325 -1.90 -45.38 20.47
CA ASP A 325 -2.88 -45.72 19.43
C ASP A 325 -4.26 -45.08 19.67
N VAL A 326 -4.64 -44.90 20.93
CA VAL A 326 -5.90 -44.22 21.31
C VAL A 326 -5.72 -42.71 21.17
N ALA A 327 -4.60 -42.16 21.63
CA ALA A 327 -4.29 -40.74 21.51
C ALA A 327 -4.27 -40.27 20.04
N ARG A 328 -3.63 -41.03 19.13
CA ARG A 328 -3.62 -40.71 17.68
C ARG A 328 -5.02 -40.63 17.09
N GLN A 329 -5.89 -41.57 17.40
CA GLN A 329 -7.27 -41.57 16.89
C GLN A 329 -8.09 -40.39 17.42
N LEU A 330 -7.88 -40.01 18.68
CA LEU A 330 -8.54 -38.83 19.26
C LEU A 330 -8.08 -37.54 18.55
N ILE A 331 -6.78 -37.40 18.30
CA ILE A 331 -6.20 -36.25 17.59
C ILE A 331 -6.72 -36.18 16.15
N GLU A 332 -6.69 -37.30 15.42
CA GLU A 332 -7.19 -37.38 14.04
C GLU A 332 -8.66 -36.98 13.96
N LYS A 333 -9.49 -37.50 14.88
CA LYS A 333 -10.91 -37.21 14.92
C LYS A 333 -11.22 -35.75 15.25
N GLN A 334 -10.51 -35.15 16.21
CA GLN A 334 -10.63 -33.70 16.48
C GLN A 334 -10.23 -32.87 15.26
N SER A 335 -9.19 -33.30 14.52
CA SER A 335 -8.75 -32.60 13.32
C SER A 335 -9.73 -32.69 12.16
N SER A 336 -10.46 -33.81 12.02
CA SER A 336 -11.51 -33.98 11.00
C SER A 336 -12.77 -33.18 11.34
N GLU A 337 -13.20 -33.19 12.60
CA GLU A 337 -14.38 -32.41 13.04
C GLU A 337 -14.16 -30.90 12.86
N LYS A 338 -12.93 -30.41 13.10
CA LYS A 338 -12.57 -29.00 12.89
C LYS A 338 -12.57 -28.60 11.41
N LYS A 339 -12.22 -29.51 10.50
CA LYS A 339 -12.23 -29.29 9.04
C LYS A 339 -13.65 -29.28 8.46
N GLU A 340 -14.55 -30.10 8.96
CA GLU A 340 -15.96 -30.10 8.53
C GLU A 340 -16.73 -28.86 8.99
N GLY A 341 -16.37 -28.30 10.15
CA GLY A 341 -16.95 -27.03 10.63
C GLY A 341 -16.49 -25.81 9.83
N THR A 342 -15.20 -25.72 9.49
CA THR A 342 -14.65 -24.55 8.77
C THR A 342 -15.06 -24.47 7.30
N ALA A 343 -15.44 -25.57 6.67
CA ALA A 343 -15.94 -25.57 5.28
C ALA A 343 -17.37 -25.01 5.13
N LYS A 344 -18.13 -24.84 6.23
CA LYS A 344 -19.50 -24.28 6.20
C LYS A 344 -19.59 -22.80 6.62
N ASP A 345 -18.53 -22.23 7.20
CA ASP A 345 -18.59 -20.92 7.87
C ASP A 345 -18.06 -19.73 7.05
N GLU A 346 -17.63 -19.89 5.80
CA GLU A 346 -17.25 -18.75 4.95
C GLU A 346 -18.45 -17.96 4.36
N SER A 347 -19.70 -18.27 4.75
CA SER A 347 -20.89 -17.63 4.14
C SER A 347 -21.85 -16.90 5.07
N LYS A 348 -21.67 -16.85 6.40
CA LYS A 348 -22.64 -16.15 7.27
C LYS A 348 -22.02 -15.38 8.44
N SER A 349 -22.03 -14.06 8.26
CA SER A 349 -22.57 -13.06 9.19
C SER A 349 -22.49 -13.38 10.69
N PHE A 350 -21.60 -12.63 11.34
CA PHE A 350 -21.58 -12.30 12.76
C PHE A 350 -22.99 -11.93 13.26
N ASN A 351 -23.74 -12.88 13.80
CA ASN A 351 -24.82 -12.64 14.76
C ASN A 351 -25.33 -13.95 15.35
N SER A 352 -25.70 -13.87 16.63
CA SER A 352 -26.33 -14.88 17.48
C SER A 352 -25.39 -15.88 18.15
N SER A 353 -24.99 -15.48 19.36
CA SER A 353 -25.16 -16.30 20.55
C SER A 353 -26.40 -17.20 20.45
N SER A 354 -26.19 -18.47 20.10
CA SER A 354 -27.13 -19.53 20.46
C SER A 354 -26.34 -20.76 20.85
N THR A 355 -26.32 -20.96 22.15
CA THR A 355 -25.84 -22.13 22.88
C THR A 355 -26.60 -23.36 22.36
N SER A 356 -26.13 -23.97 21.28
CA SER A 356 -26.52 -25.34 20.94
C SER A 356 -25.72 -26.27 21.83
N ILE A 357 -26.25 -26.49 23.03
CA ILE A 357 -25.90 -27.64 23.87
C ILE A 357 -26.35 -28.87 23.09
N THR A 358 -25.52 -29.36 22.17
CA THR A 358 -25.63 -30.74 21.70
C THR A 358 -25.26 -31.61 22.89
N LEU A 359 -26.29 -32.19 23.51
CA LEU A 359 -26.22 -33.32 24.44
C LEU A 359 -25.07 -34.24 24.03
N PHE A 360 -23.98 -34.19 24.80
CA PHE A 360 -22.86 -35.12 24.70
C PHE A 360 -23.38 -36.52 25.01
N ARG A 361 -23.81 -37.24 23.97
CA ARG A 361 -23.91 -38.69 24.00
C ARG A 361 -22.49 -39.19 24.29
N GLN A 362 -22.20 -39.50 25.56
CA GLN A 362 -20.91 -40.02 26.00
C GLN A 362 -20.56 -41.23 25.13
N LYS A 363 -19.68 -41.03 24.15
CA LYS A 363 -19.17 -42.11 23.30
C LYS A 363 -18.05 -42.78 24.08
N THR A 364 -18.38 -43.86 24.77
CA THR A 364 -17.40 -44.79 25.33
C THR A 364 -16.79 -45.62 24.21
N VAL A 365 -15.46 -45.76 24.22
CA VAL A 365 -14.73 -46.65 23.30
C VAL A 365 -14.23 -47.83 24.12
N ALA A 366 -14.75 -49.01 23.83
CA ALA A 366 -14.28 -50.27 24.38
C ALA A 366 -13.80 -51.17 23.24
N ARG A 367 -12.67 -51.86 23.42
CA ARG A 367 -12.11 -52.79 22.43
C ARG A 367 -11.83 -54.13 23.08
N MET A 368 -12.17 -55.20 22.38
CA MET A 368 -11.82 -56.56 22.77
C MET A 368 -10.43 -56.89 22.19
N HIS A 369 -9.46 -57.15 23.07
CA HIS A 369 -8.13 -57.61 22.69
C HIS A 369 -8.01 -59.11 23.00
N GLN A 370 -7.68 -59.92 21.99
CA GLN A 370 -7.39 -61.35 22.17
C GLN A 370 -5.87 -61.53 22.32
N ASN A 371 -5.43 -62.51 23.12
CA ASN A 371 -4.01 -62.82 23.35
C ASN A 371 -3.20 -61.68 24.01
N VAL A 372 -3.66 -61.21 25.17
CA VAL A 372 -2.94 -60.23 26.01
C VAL A 372 -2.39 -60.90 27.26
N THR A 373 -1.15 -60.57 27.62
CA THR A 373 -0.55 -60.93 28.91
C THR A 373 -0.70 -59.75 29.86
N ILE A 374 -1.30 -59.98 31.03
CA ILE A 374 -1.48 -58.95 32.06
C ILE A 374 -0.52 -59.28 33.22
N LEU A 375 0.32 -58.31 33.57
CA LEU A 375 1.26 -58.42 34.69
C LEU A 375 0.80 -57.49 35.82
N PHE A 376 0.65 -58.05 37.02
CA PHE A 376 0.44 -57.29 38.25
C PHE A 376 1.73 -57.35 39.08
N THR A 377 2.18 -56.21 39.57
CA THR A 377 3.35 -56.10 40.46
C THR A 377 2.96 -55.32 41.69
N ASP A 378 3.26 -55.86 42.87
CA ASP A 378 3.00 -55.21 44.16
C ASP A 378 4.29 -55.10 44.96
N THR A 379 4.50 -53.94 45.60
CA THR A 379 5.63 -53.70 46.49
C THR A 379 5.27 -54.12 47.90
N VAL A 380 5.63 -55.36 48.25
CA VAL A 380 5.42 -55.92 49.58
C VAL A 380 6.27 -55.16 50.61
N GLY A 381 5.64 -54.70 51.70
CA GLY A 381 6.32 -54.00 52.80
C GLY A 381 6.29 -52.47 52.74
N PHE A 382 5.53 -51.87 51.81
CA PHE A 382 5.40 -50.42 51.69
C PHE A 382 4.96 -49.74 53.00
N THR A 383 4.07 -50.37 53.78
CA THR A 383 3.59 -49.87 55.08
C THR A 383 4.64 -49.83 56.19
N ALA A 384 5.74 -50.57 56.05
CA ALA A 384 6.87 -50.52 56.99
C ALA A 384 7.98 -49.56 56.52
N MET A 385 7.90 -49.06 55.29
CA MET A 385 8.88 -48.17 54.65
C MET A 385 8.43 -46.69 54.59
N SER A 386 7.11 -46.42 54.58
CA SER A 386 6.51 -45.09 54.68
C SER A 386 6.33 -44.64 56.13
#